data_AF-A0A1Q2Z0G5-F1
#
_entry.id   AF-A0A1Q2Z0G5-F1
#
_cell.length_a   1.000
_cell.length_b   1.000
_cell.length_c   1.000
_cell.angle_alpha   90.00
_cell.angle_beta   90.00
_cell.angle_gamma   90.00
#
_symmetry.space_group_name_H-M   'P 1'
#
loop_
_entity.id
_entity.type
_entity.pdbx_description
1 polymer ?
#
loop_
_entity_poly.entity_id
_entity_poly.type
_entity_poly.pdbx_seq_one_letter_code
_entity_poly.pdbx_strand_id
1 'polypeptide(L)' 'MPASAPPSKCWRGRPLAKVNPVQYLRDVRQEVARVTWPTRKETLITTGLVLALSALAAVFFLVVDQVIQLGMSALFGFG' A
#
# COMPACT_ATOMS: atom_id res chain seq x y z
N MET A 1 51.74 11.22 40.72
CA MET A 1 51.33 12.63 40.48
C MET A 1 52.46 13.31 39.70
N PRO A 2 52.21 14.21 38.72
CA PRO A 2 50.94 14.84 38.31
C PRO A 2 50.45 14.28 36.94
N ALA A 3 49.18 14.00 36.73
CA ALA A 3 48.04 14.92 36.57
C ALA A 3 48.10 15.73 35.27
N SER A 4 47.52 15.17 34.20
CA SER A 4 46.91 15.96 33.12
C SER A 4 45.66 15.23 32.63
N ALA A 5 44.50 15.83 32.94
CA ALA A 5 43.16 15.32 32.69
C ALA A 5 42.86 15.04 31.19
N PRO A 6 41.93 14.14 30.87
CA PRO A 6 41.31 14.14 29.55
C PRO A 6 40.51 15.44 29.37
N PRO A 7 40.65 16.19 28.27
CA PRO A 7 39.80 17.34 28.04
C PRO A 7 38.36 16.88 27.89
N SER A 8 37.55 17.22 28.90
CA SER A 8 36.10 17.20 28.90
C SER A 8 35.58 18.09 27.78
N LYS A 9 35.55 17.59 26.54
CA LYS A 9 34.74 18.17 25.47
C LYS A 9 33.33 17.60 25.57
N CYS A 10 32.73 17.92 26.71
CA CYS A 10 31.31 18.06 26.90
C CYS A 10 30.75 19.01 25.82
N TRP A 11 29.66 18.60 25.18
CA TRP A 11 28.67 19.52 24.65
C TRP A 11 29.10 20.45 23.51
N ARG A 12 29.90 19.96 22.55
CA ARG A 12 29.91 20.60 21.23
C ARG A 12 28.59 20.27 20.53
N GLY A 13 27.70 21.26 20.50
CA GLY A 13 26.44 21.21 19.76
C GLY A 13 26.67 20.64 18.38
N ARG A 14 26.03 19.51 18.10
CA ARG A 14 25.93 18.97 16.74
C ARG A 14 25.15 20.02 15.94
N PRO A 15 25.75 20.72 14.94
CA PRO A 15 24.92 21.35 13.94
C PRO A 15 24.05 20.22 13.38
N LEU A 16 22.72 20.40 13.46
CA LEU A 16 21.75 19.48 12.86
C LEU A 16 22.28 19.14 11.48
N ALA A 17 22.57 17.84 11.28
CA ALA A 17 23.12 17.33 10.04
C ALA A 17 22.30 17.95 8.91
N LYS A 18 22.94 18.81 8.10
CA LYS A 18 22.30 19.38 6.91
C LYS A 18 21.80 18.19 6.13
N VAL A 19 20.49 17.98 6.13
CA VAL A 19 19.83 17.01 5.27
C VAL A 19 20.14 17.48 3.87
N ASN A 20 21.21 16.92 3.29
CA ASN A 20 21.61 17.21 1.93
C ASN A 20 20.59 16.45 1.06
N PRO A 21 19.62 17.13 0.42
CA PRO A 21 18.59 16.46 -0.37
C PRO A 21 19.21 15.61 -1.50
N VAL A 22 20.40 16.01 -1.97
CA VAL A 22 21.21 15.26 -2.94
C VAL A 22 21.65 13.89 -2.43
N GLN A 23 21.88 13.73 -1.12
CA GLN A 23 22.32 12.48 -0.51
C GLN A 23 21.12 11.53 -0.27
N TYR A 24 20.00 12.08 0.23
CA TYR A 24 18.74 11.36 0.37
C TYR A 24 18.22 10.78 -0.96
N LEU A 25 18.33 11.52 -2.07
CA LEU A 25 17.94 11.02 -3.40
C LEU A 25 18.80 9.81 -3.84
N ARG A 26 20.07 9.76 -3.43
CA ARG A 26 20.97 8.64 -3.73
C ARG A 26 20.60 7.41 -2.90
N ASP A 27 20.27 7.61 -1.63
CA ASP A 27 19.84 6.55 -0.72
C ASP A 27 18.48 5.97 -1.15
N VAL A 28 17.50 6.83 -1.49
CA VAL A 28 16.19 6.39 -2.03
C VAL A 28 16.36 5.60 -3.33
N ARG A 29 17.26 6.02 -4.23
CA ARG A 29 17.50 5.26 -5.48
C ARG A 29 18.11 3.88 -5.22
N GLN A 30 18.96 3.75 -4.20
CA GLN A 30 19.53 2.46 -3.79
C GLN A 30 18.46 1.55 -3.16
N GLU A 31 17.53 2.11 -2.39
CA GLU A 31 16.43 1.35 -1.77
C GLU A 31 15.36 0.95 -2.79
N VAL A 32 15.02 1.85 -3.71
CA VAL A 32 14.09 1.60 -4.83
C VAL A 32 14.63 0.53 -5.77
N ALA A 33 15.95 0.42 -5.94
CA ALA A 33 16.56 -0.66 -6.72
C ALA A 33 16.40 -2.04 -6.06
N ARG A 34 16.12 -2.10 -4.74
CA ARG A 34 15.77 -3.35 -4.04
C ARG A 34 14.29 -3.70 -4.11
N VAL A 35 13.44 -2.78 -4.56
CA VAL A 35 12.03 -3.07 -4.83
C VAL A 35 11.95 -3.82 -6.15
N THR A 36 12.02 -5.15 -6.06
CA THR A 36 11.70 -6.05 -7.17
C THR A 36 10.23 -5.87 -7.52
N TRP A 37 9.96 -4.99 -8.48
CA TRP A 37 8.60 -4.79 -8.97
C TRP A 37 8.08 -6.11 -9.54
N PRO A 38 6.90 -6.55 -9.07
CA PRO A 38 6.32 -7.82 -9.46
C PRO A 38 6.21 -7.88 -10.98
N THR A 39 6.49 -9.07 -11.53
CA THR A 39 6.46 -9.24 -12.97
C THR A 39 5.04 -9.02 -13.48
N ARG A 40 4.90 -8.49 -14.71
CA ARG A 40 3.57 -8.23 -15.33
C ARG A 40 2.71 -9.50 -15.36
N LYS A 41 3.34 -10.68 -15.42
CA LYS A 41 2.66 -11.98 -15.42
C LYS A 41 2.02 -12.28 -14.07
N GLU A 42 2.74 -12.09 -12.96
CA GLU A 42 2.18 -12.28 -11.61
C GLU A 42 1.04 -11.30 -11.34
N THR A 43 1.19 -10.04 -11.78
CA THR A 43 0.15 -9.01 -11.63
C THR A 43 -1.14 -9.38 -12.37
N LEU A 44 -1.02 -9.95 -13.58
CA LEU A 44 -2.19 -10.38 -14.36
C LEU A 44 -2.88 -11.60 -13.74
N ILE A 45 -2.12 -12.53 -13.15
CA ILE A 45 -2.70 -13.70 -12.47
C ILE A 45 -3.49 -13.25 -11.24
N THR A 46 -2.91 -12.39 -10.39
CA THR A 46 -3.58 -11.93 -9.17
C THR A 46 -4.81 -11.08 -9.49
N THR A 47 -4.72 -10.20 -10.50
CA THR A 47 -5.87 -9.40 -10.96
C THR A 47 -6.94 -10.27 -11.62
N GLY A 48 -6.53 -11.29 -12.40
CA GLY A 48 -7.45 -12.21 -13.06
C GLY A 48 -8.28 -13.02 -12.07
N LEU A 49 -7.68 -13.48 -10.97
CA LEU A 49 -8.40 -14.16 -9.89
C LEU A 49 -9.48 -13.25 -9.27
N VAL A 50 -9.14 -12.00 -8.98
CA VAL A 50 -10.09 -11.01 -8.42
C VAL A 50 -11.24 -10.76 -9.40
N LEU A 51 -10.95 -10.60 -10.69
CA LEU A 51 -11.98 -10.43 -11.72
C LEU A 51 -12.89 -11.66 -11.82
N ALA A 52 -12.36 -12.88 -11.72
CA ALA A 52 -13.16 -14.10 -11.75
C ALA A 52 -14.13 -14.17 -10.56
N LEU A 53 -13.65 -13.89 -9.35
CA LEU A 53 -14.48 -13.88 -8.14
C LEU A 53 -15.53 -12.76 -8.19
N SER A 54 -15.14 -11.57 -8.64
CA SER A 54 -16.06 -10.44 -8.79
C SER A 54 -17.12 -10.70 -9.86
N ALA A 55 -16.78 -11.36 -10.96
CA ALA A 55 -17.73 -11.74 -12.00
C ALA A 55 -18.74 -12.77 -11.47
N LEU A 56 -18.28 -13.74 -10.69
CA LEU A 56 -19.17 -14.73 -10.06
C LEU A 56 -20.13 -14.07 -9.07
N ALA A 57 -19.65 -13.13 -8.25
CA ALA A 57 -20.49 -12.33 -7.38
C ALA A 57 -21.50 -11.47 -8.17
N ALA A 58 -21.08 -10.86 -9.29
CA ALA A 58 -21.96 -10.07 -10.15
C ALA A 58 -23.12 -10.91 -10.72
N VAL A 59 -22.84 -12.13 -11.16
CA VAL A 59 -23.89 -13.06 -11.63
C VAL A 59 -24.83 -13.44 -10.50
N PHE A 60 -24.30 -13.72 -9.30
CA PHE A 60 -25.13 -14.03 -8.13
C PHE A 60 -26.06 -12.86 -7.77
N PHE A 61 -25.53 -11.64 -7.67
CA PHE A 61 -26.35 -10.45 -7.39
C PHE A 61 -27.42 -10.24 -8.45
N LEU A 62 -27.08 -10.37 -9.73
CA LEU A 62 -28.03 -10.23 -10.83
C LEU A 62 -29.24 -11.17 -10.69
N VAL A 63 -29.03 -12.42 -10.24
CA VAL A 63 -30.13 -13.36 -10.00
C VAL A 63 -30.98 -12.92 -8.80
N VAL A 64 -30.33 -12.51 -7.71
CA VAL A 64 -31.02 -12.04 -6.51
C VAL A 64 -31.85 -10.79 -6.80
N ASP A 65 -31.30 -9.85 -7.56
CA ASP A 65 -31.99 -8.63 -8.00
C ASP A 65 -33.26 -8.96 -8.79
N GLN A 66 -33.19 -9.94 -9.71
CA GLN A 66 -34.37 -10.39 -10.46
C GLN A 66 -35.43 -11.03 -9.56
N VAL A 67 -35.03 -11.87 -8.59
CA VAL A 67 -35.95 -12.49 -7.65
C VAL A 67 -36.65 -11.43 -6.79
N ILE A 68 -35.89 -10.45 -6.29
CA ILE A 68 -36.44 -9.34 -5.50
C ILE A 68 -37.39 -8.50 -6.37
N GLN A 69 -37.01 -8.17 -7.61
CA GLN A 69 -37.87 -7.41 -8.52
C GLN A 69 -39.20 -8.11 -8.78
N LEU A 70 -39.20 -9.42 -9.01
CA LEU A 70 -40.42 -10.21 -9.19
C LEU A 70 -41.25 -10.25 -7.92
N GLY A 71 -40.62 -10.45 -6.76
CA GLY A 71 -41.29 -10.45 -5.46
C GLY A 71 -41.93 -9.10 -5.13
N MET A 72 -41.21 -8.01 -5.36
CA MET A 72 -41.74 -6.65 -5.20
C MET A 72 -42.88 -6.37 -6.18
N SER A 73 -42.74 -6.75 -7.45
CA SER A 73 -43.80 -6.56 -8.46
C SER A 73 -45.07 -7.32 -8.11
N ALA A 74 -44.94 -8.53 -7.57
CA ALA A 74 -46.08 -9.32 -7.11
C ALA A 74 -46.74 -8.70 -5.87
N LEU A 75 -45.95 -8.15 -4.93
CA LEU A 75 -46.46 -7.51 -3.71
C LEU A 75 -47.16 -6.18 -4.00
N PHE A 76 -46.59 -5.32 -4.85
CA PHE A 76 -47.15 -4.01 -5.19
C PHE A 76 -48.20 -4.07 -6.30
N GLY A 77 -48.21 -5.12 -7.13
CA GLY A 77 -49.20 -5.33 -8.20
C GLY A 77 -50.48 -6.02 -7.75
N PHE A 78 -50.54 -6.54 -6.53
CA PHE A 78 -51.74 -7.18 -5.95
C PHE A 78 -52.60 -6.21 -5.10
N GLY A 79 -52.38 -4.90 -5.25
CA GLY A 79 -53.14 -3.82 -4.63
C GLY A 79 -53.77 -2.90 -5.66
#